data_AF-A0A957N844-F1
#
_entry.id   AF-A0A957N844-F1
#
_cell.length_a   1.000
_cell.length_b   1.000
_cell.length_c   1.000
_cell.angle_alpha   90.00
_cell.angle_beta   90.00
_cell.angle_gamma   90.00
#
_symmetry.space_group_name_H-M   'P 1'
#
loop_
_entity.id
_entity.type
_entity.pdbx_description
1 polymer ?
#
loop_
_entity_poly.entity_id
_entity_poly.type
_entity_poly.pdbx_seq_one_letter_code
_entity_poly.pdbx_strand_id
1 'polypeptide(L)'
;MRTNLSRAKETVGARLMETYNWLIVPEQPDPTGPVQFQAYRISGADSIFTRAARKLRQSGMLITEWAPTMLNMELERFLWRDQPHVKLKQVWDDLARYCYLPRLFNQDVLLDAVRAGISAADAPFAYADALDGQGRYQRLLYRSAGNIYLNDAALLVRGEAAQAQLDGEAAAVPAPAGGGVGNPGPMSNGGPTQEGDPTPKPVPAPLKRRYYGTVSLNPQRVNRDIDTIVQEVIE
;
A
#
# COMPACT_ATOMS: atom_id res chain seq x y z
N MET A 1 -2.30 57.85 -22.36
CA MET A 1 -1.93 57.33 -21.02
C MET A 1 -2.12 55.81 -20.88
N ARG A 2 -3.30 55.24 -21.23
CA ARG A 2 -3.56 53.79 -21.15
C ARG A 2 -2.60 52.90 -21.97
N THR A 3 -2.27 53.30 -23.21
CA THR A 3 -1.35 52.57 -24.08
C THR A 3 0.08 52.49 -23.52
N ASN A 4 0.57 53.59 -22.95
CA ASN A 4 1.91 53.63 -22.34
C ASN A 4 1.98 52.74 -21.08
N LEU A 5 0.92 52.74 -20.26
CA LEU A 5 0.82 51.86 -19.10
C LEU A 5 0.83 50.37 -19.50
N SER A 6 0.12 50.02 -20.58
CA SER A 6 0.09 48.65 -21.10
C SER A 6 1.48 48.19 -21.56
N ARG A 7 2.19 49.03 -22.34
CA ARG A 7 3.56 48.74 -22.80
C ARG A 7 4.55 48.61 -21.64
N ALA A 8 4.42 49.47 -20.63
CA ALA A 8 5.26 49.38 -19.43
C ALA A 8 5.04 48.06 -18.68
N LYS A 9 3.78 47.64 -18.49
CA LYS A 9 3.44 46.35 -17.86
C LYS A 9 3.99 45.16 -18.64
N GLU A 10 3.85 45.17 -19.97
CA GLU A 10 4.39 44.12 -20.83
C GLU A 10 5.92 44.04 -20.75
N THR A 11 6.59 45.21 -20.77
CA THR A 11 8.06 45.29 -20.63
C THR A 11 8.50 44.73 -19.28
N VAL A 12 7.84 45.10 -18.19
CA VAL A 12 8.14 44.56 -16.84
C VAL A 12 7.94 43.04 -16.82
N GLY A 13 6.85 42.53 -17.41
CA GLY A 13 6.59 41.10 -17.52
C GLY A 13 7.69 40.36 -18.29
N ALA A 14 8.12 40.90 -19.43
CA ALA A 14 9.19 40.31 -20.23
C ALA A 14 10.53 40.29 -19.47
N ARG A 15 10.90 41.41 -18.82
CA ARG A 15 12.13 41.50 -18.02
C ARG A 15 12.11 40.56 -16.82
N LEU A 16 10.95 40.36 -16.20
CA LEU A 16 10.79 39.39 -15.11
C LEU A 16 11.08 37.97 -15.61
N MET A 17 10.50 37.57 -16.75
CA MET A 17 10.72 36.24 -17.33
C MET A 17 12.16 36.01 -17.84
N GLU A 18 12.82 37.08 -18.27
CA GLU A 18 14.26 37.10 -18.61
C GLU A 18 15.18 37.07 -17.39
N THR A 19 14.74 37.56 -16.23
CA THR A 19 15.56 37.53 -15.00
C THR A 19 15.52 36.15 -14.35
N TYR A 20 14.34 35.53 -14.29
CA TYR A 20 14.14 34.19 -13.69
C TYR A 20 14.27 33.07 -14.73
N ASN A 21 15.47 32.90 -15.26
CA ASN A 21 15.79 31.93 -16.31
C ASN A 21 16.88 30.91 -15.93
N TRP A 22 17.17 30.76 -14.65
CA TRP A 22 18.06 29.73 -14.14
C TRP A 22 17.28 28.76 -13.27
N LEU A 23 17.40 27.48 -13.59
CA LEU A 23 16.93 26.36 -12.81
C LEU A 23 18.12 25.80 -12.04
N ILE A 24 18.07 25.87 -10.72
CA ILE A 24 19.08 25.29 -9.84
C ILE A 24 18.59 23.92 -9.38
N VAL A 25 19.41 22.90 -9.59
CA VAL A 25 19.09 21.51 -9.28
C VAL A 25 20.12 21.00 -8.29
N PRO A 26 19.71 20.62 -7.06
CA PRO A 26 20.60 19.96 -6.13
C PRO A 26 20.81 18.50 -6.55
N GLU A 27 22.04 18.02 -6.40
CA GLU A 27 22.46 16.65 -6.67
C GLU A 27 23.41 16.17 -5.58
N GLN A 28 23.30 14.91 -5.21
CA GLN A 28 24.15 14.31 -4.20
C GLN A 28 24.53 12.88 -4.63
N PRO A 29 25.61 12.71 -5.42
CA PRO A 29 26.00 11.39 -5.93
C PRO A 29 26.39 10.39 -4.82
N ASP A 30 27.03 10.89 -3.76
CA ASP A 30 27.36 10.14 -2.55
C ASP A 30 26.42 10.59 -1.41
N PRO A 31 25.60 9.69 -0.82
CA PRO A 31 24.71 10.00 0.30
C PRO A 31 25.39 10.68 1.50
N THR A 32 26.69 10.43 1.69
CA THR A 32 27.50 11.03 2.78
C THR A 32 28.32 12.23 2.34
N GLY A 33 28.38 12.48 1.03
CA GLY A 33 29.09 13.60 0.43
C GLY A 33 28.29 14.91 0.45
N PRO A 34 28.92 16.04 0.06
CA PRO A 34 28.25 17.33 0.00
C PRO A 34 27.21 17.38 -1.13
N VAL A 35 26.13 18.14 -0.89
CA VAL A 35 25.16 18.48 -1.94
C VAL A 35 25.80 19.45 -2.93
N GLN A 36 25.74 19.11 -4.21
CA GLN A 36 26.23 19.90 -5.33
C GLN A 36 25.05 20.61 -6.00
N PHE A 37 25.25 21.82 -6.51
CA PHE A 37 24.21 22.58 -7.20
C PHE A 37 24.56 22.74 -8.68
N GLN A 38 23.70 22.25 -9.54
CA GLN A 38 23.82 22.42 -10.99
C GLN A 38 22.87 23.50 -11.48
N ALA A 39 23.39 24.40 -12.33
CA ALA A 39 22.63 25.51 -12.87
C ALA A 39 22.31 25.27 -14.35
N TYR A 40 21.03 25.28 -14.68
CA TYR A 40 20.52 25.11 -16.03
C TYR A 40 19.79 26.35 -16.50
N ARG A 41 20.16 26.86 -17.67
CA ARG A 41 19.44 27.97 -18.27
C ARG A 41 18.12 27.48 -18.87
N ILE A 42 17.01 28.10 -18.46
CA ILE A 42 15.64 27.85 -18.93
C ILE A 42 15.07 29.10 -19.61
N SER A 43 15.14 29.12 -20.94
CA SER A 43 14.68 30.25 -21.77
C SER A 43 13.35 29.93 -22.47
N GLY A 44 12.60 30.97 -22.86
CA GLY A 44 11.34 30.83 -23.60
C GLY A 44 10.23 31.73 -23.07
N ALA A 45 9.14 31.85 -23.82
CA ALA A 45 7.98 32.71 -23.51
C ALA A 45 6.97 32.06 -22.55
N ASP A 46 7.06 30.73 -22.34
CA ASP A 46 6.20 30.00 -21.40
C ASP A 46 6.46 30.42 -19.94
N SER A 47 5.54 30.03 -19.04
CA SER A 47 5.73 30.22 -17.61
C SER A 47 7.03 29.56 -17.09
N ILE A 48 7.64 30.16 -16.06
CA ILE A 48 8.89 29.66 -15.46
C ILE A 48 8.73 28.20 -14.99
N PHE A 49 7.58 27.87 -14.41
CA PHE A 49 7.26 26.51 -13.94
C PHE A 49 7.21 25.50 -15.09
N THR A 50 6.55 25.87 -16.20
CA THR A 50 6.47 25.03 -17.41
C THR A 50 7.86 24.77 -17.98
N ARG A 51 8.71 25.81 -18.06
CA ARG A 51 10.08 25.68 -18.57
C ARG A 51 10.94 24.78 -17.66
N ALA A 52 10.84 24.96 -16.35
CA ALA A 52 11.56 24.15 -15.37
C ALA A 52 11.14 22.68 -15.43
N ALA A 53 9.84 22.39 -15.38
CA ALA A 53 9.31 21.03 -15.46
C ALA A 53 9.68 20.35 -16.79
N ARG A 54 9.59 21.08 -17.91
CA ARG A 54 10.04 20.59 -19.22
C ARG A 54 11.52 20.24 -19.21
N LYS A 55 12.37 21.13 -18.69
CA LYS A 55 13.82 20.89 -18.61
C LYS A 55 14.15 19.66 -17.78
N LEU A 56 13.55 19.52 -16.59
CA LEU A 56 13.76 18.39 -15.70
C LEU A 56 13.32 17.05 -16.31
N ARG A 57 12.16 17.03 -17.00
CA ARG A 57 11.67 15.83 -17.69
C ARG A 57 12.57 15.43 -18.85
N GLN A 58 12.97 16.39 -19.70
CA GLN A 58 13.81 16.12 -20.87
C GLN A 58 15.21 15.62 -20.49
N SER A 59 15.74 16.04 -19.35
CA SER A 59 17.05 15.60 -18.85
C SER A 59 16.97 14.36 -17.96
N GLY A 60 15.81 13.73 -17.80
CA GLY A 60 15.63 12.57 -16.92
C GLY A 60 15.81 12.86 -15.42
N MET A 61 15.85 14.14 -15.02
CA MET A 61 16.04 14.56 -13.62
C MET A 61 14.75 14.49 -12.79
N LEU A 62 13.62 14.23 -13.45
CA LEU A 62 12.29 14.10 -12.86
C LEU A 62 11.59 12.90 -13.49
N ILE A 63 11.34 11.89 -12.66
CA ILE A 63 10.79 10.60 -13.07
C ILE A 63 9.26 10.71 -13.11
N THR A 64 8.68 10.53 -14.30
CA THR A 64 7.22 10.54 -14.50
C THR A 64 6.61 9.15 -14.52
N GLU A 65 7.42 8.13 -14.74
CA GLU A 65 7.04 6.71 -14.74
C GLU A 65 8.19 5.94 -14.11
N TRP A 66 7.90 5.02 -13.19
CA TRP A 66 8.94 4.34 -12.44
C TRP A 66 8.69 2.84 -12.39
N ALA A 67 9.73 2.07 -12.73
CA ALA A 67 9.65 0.62 -12.76
C ALA A 67 9.71 0.05 -11.33
N PRO A 68 8.94 -1.00 -11.01
CA PRO A 68 8.98 -1.66 -9.69
C PRO A 68 10.37 -2.15 -9.30
N THR A 69 11.15 -2.61 -10.29
CA THR A 69 12.53 -3.07 -10.08
C THR A 69 13.43 -1.94 -9.57
N MET A 70 13.28 -0.72 -10.11
CA MET A 70 14.07 0.44 -9.67
C MET A 70 13.67 0.87 -8.26
N LEU A 71 12.37 0.83 -7.94
CA LEU A 71 11.90 1.03 -6.57
C LEU A 71 12.52 0.00 -5.62
N ASN A 72 12.54 -1.28 -5.99
CA ASN A 72 13.16 -2.31 -5.14
C ASN A 72 14.67 -2.08 -4.94
N MET A 73 15.39 -1.66 -5.97
CA MET A 73 16.83 -1.34 -5.85
C MET A 73 17.07 -0.22 -4.83
N GLU A 74 16.27 0.85 -4.84
CA GLU A 74 16.41 1.93 -3.86
C GLU A 74 16.00 1.50 -2.45
N LEU A 75 14.97 0.65 -2.35
CA LEU A 75 14.55 0.10 -1.06
C LEU A 75 15.66 -0.75 -0.42
N GLU A 76 16.27 -1.66 -1.18
CA GLU A 76 17.42 -2.47 -0.75
C GLU A 76 18.63 -1.63 -0.41
N ARG A 77 18.89 -0.58 -1.18
CA ARG A 77 20.07 0.26 -0.97
C ARG A 77 19.97 1.13 0.28
N PHE A 78 18.79 1.67 0.60
CA PHE A 78 18.68 2.75 1.60
C PHE A 78 17.53 2.66 2.60
N LEU A 79 16.40 2.05 2.23
CA LEU A 79 15.14 2.27 2.94
C LEU A 79 14.72 1.09 3.82
N TRP A 80 15.04 -0.15 3.44
CA TRP A 80 14.69 -1.32 4.26
C TRP A 80 15.44 -1.34 5.59
N ARG A 81 16.73 -1.00 5.61
CA ARG A 81 17.58 -0.97 6.83
C ARG A 81 17.43 -2.23 7.70
N ASP A 82 17.47 -3.40 7.05
CA ASP A 82 17.27 -4.72 7.67
C ASP A 82 15.93 -4.94 8.38
N GLN A 83 14.94 -4.08 8.13
CA GLN A 83 13.58 -4.25 8.64
C GLN A 83 12.72 -5.08 7.69
N PRO A 84 11.76 -5.85 8.22
CA PRO A 84 10.84 -6.65 7.40
C PRO A 84 9.80 -5.80 6.66
N HIS A 85 9.60 -4.54 7.08
CA HIS A 85 8.68 -3.60 6.46
C HIS A 85 9.14 -2.16 6.69
N VAL A 86 8.62 -1.23 5.89
CA VAL A 86 8.79 0.21 6.08
C VAL A 86 7.46 0.91 5.81
N LYS A 87 7.23 2.07 6.44
CA LYS A 87 6.04 2.88 6.17
C LYS A 87 6.08 3.45 4.75
N LEU A 88 5.02 3.24 3.98
CA LEU A 88 4.96 3.75 2.61
C LEU A 88 5.04 5.28 2.55
N LYS A 89 4.43 5.97 3.52
CA LYS A 89 4.57 7.42 3.67
C LYS A 89 6.00 7.87 3.95
N GLN A 90 6.74 7.10 4.74
CA GLN A 90 8.16 7.39 5.00
C GLN A 90 9.00 7.23 3.73
N VAL A 91 8.72 6.22 2.88
CA VAL A 91 9.38 6.08 1.57
C VAL A 91 9.17 7.34 0.74
N TRP A 92 7.93 7.83 0.65
CA TRP A 92 7.63 9.06 -0.07
C TRP A 92 8.37 10.27 0.53
N ASP A 93 8.34 10.43 1.85
CA ASP A 93 9.00 11.54 2.53
C ASP A 93 10.52 11.52 2.32
N ASP A 94 11.14 10.33 2.36
CA ASP A 94 12.57 10.16 2.14
C ASP A 94 12.94 10.49 0.68
N LEU A 95 12.18 9.99 -0.31
CA LEU A 95 12.33 10.32 -1.74
C LEU A 95 12.20 11.83 -2.01
N ALA A 96 11.34 12.53 -1.28
CA ALA A 96 11.12 13.97 -1.42
C ALA A 96 12.13 14.83 -0.62
N ARG A 97 12.87 14.24 0.32
CA ARG A 97 13.78 14.95 1.23
C ARG A 97 15.24 14.83 0.82
N TYR A 98 15.69 13.66 0.39
CA TYR A 98 17.10 13.37 0.17
C TYR A 98 17.50 13.49 -1.30
N CYS A 99 18.53 14.29 -1.59
CA CYS A 99 18.98 14.59 -2.96
C CYS A 99 19.71 13.43 -3.64
N TYR A 100 20.11 12.41 -2.88
CA TYR A 100 20.71 11.18 -3.41
C TYR A 100 19.67 10.13 -3.82
N LEU A 101 18.39 10.34 -3.48
CA LEU A 101 17.29 9.48 -3.91
C LEU A 101 16.66 10.00 -5.21
N PRO A 102 16.01 9.12 -6.00
CA PRO A 102 15.36 9.53 -7.24
C PRO A 102 14.20 10.50 -7.02
N ARG A 103 14.13 11.57 -7.84
CA ARG A 103 13.04 12.55 -7.80
C ARG A 103 11.86 12.12 -8.65
N LEU A 104 10.77 11.77 -7.99
CA LEU A 104 9.50 11.45 -8.64
C LEU A 104 8.68 12.71 -8.92
N PHE A 105 7.87 12.68 -9.99
CA PHE A 105 7.00 13.78 -10.37
C PHE A 105 5.94 14.07 -9.32
N ASN A 106 5.31 13.02 -8.78
CA ASN A 106 4.30 13.11 -7.74
C ASN A 106 4.17 11.76 -7.00
N GLN A 107 3.25 11.70 -6.03
CA GLN A 107 2.95 10.48 -5.27
C GLN A 107 2.38 9.36 -6.13
N ASP A 108 1.62 9.69 -7.18
CA ASP A 108 1.00 8.68 -8.04
C ASP A 108 2.04 7.82 -8.74
N VAL A 109 3.17 8.40 -9.17
CA VAL A 109 4.30 7.63 -9.76
C VAL A 109 4.82 6.56 -8.81
N LEU A 110 4.92 6.86 -7.51
CA LEU A 110 5.31 5.88 -6.50
C LEU A 110 4.24 4.80 -6.34
N LEU A 111 2.97 5.20 -6.24
CA LEU A 111 1.86 4.27 -6.05
C LEU A 111 1.70 3.33 -7.26
N ASP A 112 1.89 3.82 -8.48
CA ASP A 112 1.83 3.01 -9.70
C ASP A 112 2.97 1.99 -9.75
N ALA A 113 4.19 2.39 -9.37
CA ALA A 113 5.32 1.48 -9.23
C ALA A 113 5.06 0.40 -8.16
N VAL A 114 4.46 0.76 -7.02
CA VAL A 114 4.09 -0.20 -5.99
C VAL A 114 3.00 -1.15 -6.49
N ARG A 115 1.93 -0.65 -7.11
CA ARG A 115 0.83 -1.48 -7.67
C ARG A 115 1.35 -2.50 -8.66
N ALA A 116 2.19 -2.06 -9.60
CA ALA A 116 2.80 -2.96 -10.56
C ALA A 116 3.70 -3.99 -9.86
N GLY A 117 4.51 -3.57 -8.88
CA GLY A 117 5.41 -4.44 -8.12
C GLY A 117 4.69 -5.52 -7.31
N ILE A 118 3.62 -5.18 -6.59
CA ILE A 118 2.89 -6.16 -5.76
C ILE A 118 2.07 -7.15 -6.60
N SER A 119 1.70 -6.79 -7.83
CA SER A 119 0.93 -7.67 -8.73
C SER A 119 1.81 -8.63 -9.54
N ALA A 120 3.12 -8.38 -9.60
CA ALA A 120 4.06 -9.19 -10.38
C ALA A 120 4.17 -10.62 -9.82
N ALA A 121 4.39 -11.61 -10.68
CA ALA A 121 4.56 -13.00 -10.26
C ALA A 121 5.83 -13.18 -9.39
N ASP A 122 6.86 -12.40 -9.68
CA ASP A 122 8.13 -12.25 -8.96
C ASP A 122 8.16 -11.02 -8.04
N ALA A 123 6.98 -10.62 -7.51
CA ALA A 123 6.84 -9.44 -6.65
C ALA A 123 7.97 -9.37 -5.59
N PRO A 124 8.83 -8.33 -5.61
CA PRO A 124 9.93 -8.22 -4.66
C PRO A 124 9.47 -7.78 -3.27
N PHE A 125 8.30 -7.13 -3.20
CA PHE A 125 7.69 -6.63 -1.98
C PHE A 125 6.17 -6.78 -2.04
N ALA A 126 5.53 -6.62 -0.89
CA ALA A 126 4.10 -6.63 -0.70
C ALA A 126 3.62 -5.29 -0.12
N TYR A 127 2.31 -5.06 -0.16
CA TYR A 127 1.67 -3.93 0.50
C TYR A 127 0.77 -4.43 1.64
N ALA A 128 0.73 -3.71 2.75
CA ALA A 128 -0.24 -3.94 3.83
C ALA A 128 -0.85 -2.61 4.29
N ASP A 129 -2.10 -2.64 4.74
CA ASP A 129 -2.76 -1.43 5.26
C ASP A 129 -2.24 -1.01 6.62
N ALA A 130 -1.86 -1.98 7.44
CA ALA A 130 -1.37 -1.78 8.79
C ALA A 130 -0.67 -3.05 9.29
N LEU A 131 0.09 -2.89 10.38
CA LEU A 131 0.51 -3.99 11.24
C LEU A 131 -0.40 -3.99 12.48
N ASP A 132 -0.96 -5.14 12.84
CA ASP A 132 -1.72 -5.27 14.08
C ASP A 132 -0.81 -5.41 15.32
N GLY A 133 -1.42 -5.40 16.51
CA GLY A 133 -0.68 -5.54 17.77
C GLY A 133 -0.05 -6.93 18.01
N GLN A 134 -0.34 -7.90 17.15
CA GLN A 134 0.19 -9.27 17.20
C GLN A 134 1.30 -9.49 16.15
N GLY A 135 1.65 -8.45 15.38
CA GLY A 135 2.68 -8.52 14.34
C GLY A 135 2.17 -9.07 13.00
N ARG A 136 0.86 -9.10 12.77
CA ARG A 136 0.26 -9.54 11.50
C ARG A 136 -0.02 -8.36 10.58
N TYR A 137 0.33 -8.50 9.31
CA TYR A 137 0.02 -7.55 8.25
C TYR A 137 -1.45 -7.65 7.86
N GLN A 138 -2.16 -6.54 7.99
CA GLN A 138 -3.58 -6.44 7.63
C GLN A 138 -3.73 -6.13 6.14
N ARG A 139 -4.67 -6.83 5.48
CA ARG A 139 -4.93 -6.73 4.04
C ARG A 139 -3.64 -6.82 3.22
N LEU A 140 -2.84 -7.85 3.49
CA LEU A 140 -1.60 -8.10 2.77
C LEU A 140 -1.89 -8.39 1.29
N LEU A 141 -1.34 -7.57 0.41
CA LEU A 141 -1.37 -7.73 -1.04
C LEU A 141 0.03 -8.14 -1.51
N TYR A 142 0.16 -9.39 -1.97
CA TYR A 142 1.40 -9.95 -2.48
C TYR A 142 1.09 -10.88 -3.65
N ARG A 143 1.75 -10.66 -4.79
CA ARG A 143 1.45 -11.32 -6.08
C ARG A 143 -0.02 -11.23 -6.47
N SER A 144 -0.65 -10.11 -6.13
CA SER A 144 -2.07 -9.87 -6.28
C SER A 144 -2.33 -8.39 -6.52
N ALA A 145 -3.28 -8.08 -7.39
CA ALA A 145 -3.70 -6.71 -7.66
C ALA A 145 -4.66 -6.22 -6.58
N GLY A 146 -4.59 -4.93 -6.26
CA GLY A 146 -5.53 -4.32 -5.33
C GLY A 146 -5.29 -2.83 -5.17
N ASN A 147 -6.25 -2.17 -4.51
CA ASN A 147 -6.11 -0.75 -4.19
C ASN A 147 -5.11 -0.57 -3.05
N ILE A 148 -4.23 0.40 -3.24
CA ILE A 148 -3.27 0.84 -2.23
C ILE A 148 -3.51 2.31 -1.92
N TYR A 149 -3.20 2.69 -0.69
CA TYR A 149 -3.40 4.05 -0.20
C TYR A 149 -2.13 4.54 0.48
N LEU A 150 -1.83 5.83 0.31
CA LEU A 150 -0.77 6.47 1.06
C LEU A 150 -1.35 7.05 2.36
N ASN A 151 -1.07 6.40 3.48
CA ASN A 151 -1.46 6.89 4.82
C ASN A 151 -0.39 6.53 5.85
N ASP A 152 -0.58 6.94 7.10
CA ASP A 152 0.41 6.75 8.18
C ASP A 152 0.60 5.30 8.64
N ALA A 153 -0.38 4.43 8.35
CA ALA A 153 -0.37 3.02 8.72
C ALA A 153 0.12 2.10 7.60
N ALA A 154 0.00 2.53 6.34
CA ALA A 154 0.33 1.75 5.16
C ALA A 154 1.81 1.35 5.14
N LEU A 155 2.06 0.08 4.86
CA LEU A 155 3.37 -0.54 4.88
C LEU A 155 3.72 -1.12 3.52
N LEU A 156 4.98 -0.95 3.16
CA LEU A 156 5.64 -1.81 2.19
C LEU A 156 6.37 -2.91 2.97
N VAL A 157 6.15 -4.16 2.60
CA VAL A 157 6.64 -5.34 3.32
C VAL A 157 7.59 -6.11 2.41
N ARG A 158 8.73 -6.56 2.92
CA ARG A 158 9.66 -7.41 2.16
C ARG A 158 8.94 -8.67 1.70
N GLY A 159 9.22 -9.14 0.47
CA GLY A 159 8.56 -10.33 -0.10
C GLY A 159 8.69 -11.58 0.79
N GLU A 160 9.84 -11.75 1.45
CA GLU A 160 10.08 -12.86 2.39
C GLU A 160 9.16 -12.80 3.63
N ALA A 161 8.99 -11.62 4.22
CA ALA A 161 8.11 -11.44 5.38
C ALA A 161 6.63 -11.61 5.00
N ALA A 162 6.25 -11.17 3.80
CA ALA A 162 4.92 -11.40 3.26
C ALA A 162 4.64 -12.89 3.02
N GLN A 163 5.59 -13.60 2.41
CA GLN A 163 5.48 -15.04 2.18
C GLN A 163 5.36 -15.81 3.50
N ALA A 164 6.17 -15.48 4.51
CA ALA A 164 6.13 -16.14 5.81
C ALA A 164 4.75 -16.04 6.48
N GLN A 165 4.06 -14.90 6.36
CA GLN A 165 2.69 -14.78 6.86
C GLN A 165 1.72 -15.67 6.09
N LEU A 166 1.79 -15.67 4.74
CA LEU A 166 0.89 -16.49 3.91
C LEU A 166 1.06 -17.99 4.19
N ASP A 167 2.30 -18.45 4.37
CA ASP A 167 2.60 -19.84 4.67
C ASP A 167 2.06 -20.23 6.06
N GLY A 168 2.20 -19.35 7.06
CA GLY A 168 1.64 -19.55 8.39
C GLY A 168 0.11 -19.59 8.40
N GLU A 169 -0.54 -18.77 7.56
CA GLU A 169 -2.00 -18.77 7.39
C GLU A 169 -2.49 -20.05 6.71
N ALA A 170 -1.78 -20.53 5.69
CA ALA A 170 -2.10 -21.78 5.01
C ALA A 170 -1.98 -23.00 5.94
N ALA A 171 -0.96 -23.04 6.80
CA ALA A 171 -0.77 -24.11 7.78
C ALA A 171 -1.82 -24.12 8.91
N ALA A 172 -2.45 -22.97 9.18
CA ALA A 172 -3.46 -22.83 10.23
C ALA A 172 -4.89 -23.23 9.79
N VAL A 173 -5.14 -23.42 8.48
CA VAL A 173 -6.43 -23.91 7.98
C VAL A 173 -6.43 -25.44 8.07
N PRO A 174 -7.29 -26.07 8.91
CA PRO A 174 -7.40 -27.52 8.94
C PRO A 174 -7.90 -28.04 7.60
N ALA A 175 -7.27 -29.09 7.06
CA ALA A 175 -7.77 -29.78 5.88
C ALA A 175 -9.24 -30.20 6.11
N PRO A 176 -10.14 -30.06 5.11
CA PRO A 176 -11.49 -30.57 5.25
C PRO A 176 -11.42 -32.08 5.46
N ALA A 177 -11.95 -32.55 6.59
CA ALA A 177 -12.15 -33.97 6.85
C ALA A 177 -13.16 -34.52 5.83
N GLY A 178 -12.65 -34.95 4.67
CA GLY A 178 -13.41 -35.66 3.64
C GLY A 178 -13.76 -37.05 4.15
N GLY A 179 -15.03 -37.26 4.43
CA GLY A 179 -15.58 -38.40 5.16
C GLY A 179 -15.32 -39.76 4.52
N GLY A 180 -14.65 -40.63 5.28
CA GLY A 180 -14.70 -42.07 5.07
C GLY A 180 -16.02 -42.62 5.61
N VAL A 181 -16.87 -43.11 4.70
CA VAL A 181 -18.11 -43.82 5.02
C VAL A 181 -17.75 -45.17 5.65
N GLY A 182 -17.96 -45.30 6.96
CA GLY A 182 -17.88 -46.56 7.71
C GLY A 182 -19.25 -46.90 8.29
N ASN A 183 -19.87 -47.97 7.78
CA ASN A 183 -21.16 -48.49 8.21
C ASN A 183 -21.05 -49.20 9.61
N PRO A 184 -22.16 -49.34 10.39
CA PRO A 184 -22.11 -49.56 11.83
C PRO A 184 -22.18 -51.05 12.24
N GLY A 185 -21.69 -51.36 13.45
CA GLY A 185 -21.91 -52.64 14.14
C GLY A 185 -21.96 -52.45 15.67
N PRO A 186 -22.76 -53.23 16.43
CA PRO A 186 -23.41 -52.74 17.65
C PRO A 186 -22.85 -53.27 18.99
N MET A 187 -23.13 -52.47 20.03
CA MET A 187 -23.24 -52.74 21.48
C MET A 187 -22.54 -53.95 22.13
N SER A 188 -21.76 -53.66 23.18
CA SER A 188 -21.82 -54.45 24.42
C SER A 188 -21.57 -53.58 25.65
N ASN A 189 -22.29 -53.92 26.70
CA ASN A 189 -22.61 -53.14 27.90
C ASN A 189 -21.72 -53.59 29.08
N GLY A 190 -21.37 -52.70 30.01
CA GLY A 190 -20.82 -53.10 31.32
C GLY A 190 -19.93 -52.07 32.02
N GLY A 191 -20.52 -51.25 32.89
CA GLY A 191 -19.81 -50.61 34.01
C GLY A 191 -19.53 -51.62 35.16
N PRO A 192 -18.91 -51.22 36.30
CA PRO A 192 -19.11 -49.94 36.98
C PRO A 192 -17.88 -49.23 37.61
N THR A 193 -18.04 -47.90 37.76
CA THR A 193 -17.64 -46.95 38.83
C THR A 193 -16.31 -47.06 39.58
N GLN A 194 -15.48 -46.01 39.50
CA GLN A 194 -14.80 -45.41 40.66
C GLN A 194 -14.49 -43.91 40.47
N GLU A 195 -14.73 -43.16 41.53
CA GLU A 195 -14.68 -41.69 41.69
C GLU A 195 -13.26 -41.11 41.68
N GLY A 196 -13.14 -39.84 41.27
CA GLY A 196 -11.96 -39.03 41.54
C GLY A 196 -11.75 -37.88 40.55
N ASP A 197 -12.50 -36.79 40.71
CA ASP A 197 -12.28 -35.53 39.99
C ASP A 197 -11.91 -34.42 41.00
N PRO A 198 -10.93 -33.57 40.69
CA PRO A 198 -11.04 -32.16 41.01
C PRO A 198 -11.12 -31.36 39.71
N THR A 199 -12.36 -31.01 39.38
CA THR A 199 -12.82 -29.97 38.44
C THR A 199 -11.82 -28.84 38.15
N PRO A 200 -11.48 -28.58 36.87
CA PRO A 200 -10.98 -27.28 36.43
C PRO A 200 -12.15 -26.29 36.32
N LYS A 201 -11.98 -25.09 36.89
CA LYS A 201 -12.95 -23.97 36.76
C LYS A 201 -13.22 -23.65 35.28
N PRO A 202 -14.47 -23.40 34.87
CA PRO A 202 -14.77 -23.04 33.49
C PRO A 202 -14.28 -21.62 33.19
N VAL A 203 -13.41 -21.50 32.20
CA VAL A 203 -13.10 -20.21 31.56
C VAL A 203 -14.39 -19.75 30.85
N PRO A 204 -14.88 -18.52 31.05
CA PRO A 204 -16.06 -18.04 30.34
C PRO A 204 -15.78 -18.01 28.83
N ALA A 205 -16.62 -18.72 28.07
CA ALA A 205 -16.52 -18.73 26.61
C ALA A 205 -16.66 -17.29 26.07
N PRO A 206 -15.84 -16.88 25.08
CA PRO A 206 -15.94 -15.55 24.50
C PRO A 206 -17.33 -15.34 23.89
N LEU A 207 -18.01 -14.27 24.32
CA LEU A 207 -19.29 -13.86 23.77
C LEU A 207 -19.14 -13.61 22.25
N LYS A 208 -19.90 -14.34 21.44
CA LYS A 208 -19.94 -14.17 19.99
C LYS A 208 -20.53 -12.78 19.70
N ARG A 209 -19.72 -11.87 19.16
CA ARG A 209 -20.13 -10.49 18.80
C ARG A 209 -20.57 -10.34 17.34
N ARG A 210 -20.56 -11.43 16.57
CA ARG A 210 -20.90 -11.44 15.15
C ARG A 210 -21.71 -12.69 14.84
N TYR A 211 -22.88 -12.49 14.25
CA TYR A 211 -23.77 -13.53 13.76
C TYR A 211 -23.85 -13.39 12.24
N TYR A 212 -23.82 -14.53 11.54
CA TYR A 212 -23.99 -14.58 10.10
C TYR A 212 -25.23 -15.43 9.81
N GLY A 213 -26.16 -14.90 9.02
CA GLY A 213 -27.33 -15.60 8.52
C GLY A 213 -27.33 -15.56 6.99
N THR A 214 -27.63 -16.69 6.35
CA THR A 214 -27.77 -16.78 4.89
C THR A 214 -29.19 -17.23 4.60
N VAL A 215 -29.90 -16.48 3.76
CA VAL A 215 -31.27 -16.81 3.32
C VAL A 215 -31.28 -16.97 1.81
N SER A 216 -31.90 -18.05 1.33
CA SER A 216 -32.09 -18.27 -0.10
C SER A 216 -33.36 -17.55 -0.55
N LEU A 217 -33.23 -16.64 -1.52
CA LEU A 217 -34.34 -15.85 -2.05
C LEU A 217 -34.91 -16.50 -3.31
N ASN A 218 -36.24 -16.48 -3.44
CA ASN A 218 -36.89 -16.91 -4.67
C ASN A 218 -36.88 -15.75 -5.70
N PRO A 219 -36.27 -15.91 -6.88
CA PRO A 219 -36.14 -14.85 -7.88
C PRO A 219 -37.47 -14.33 -8.44
N GLN A 220 -38.58 -15.05 -8.25
CA GLN A 220 -39.91 -14.60 -8.69
C GLN A 220 -40.68 -13.80 -7.62
N ARG A 221 -40.19 -13.75 -6.37
CA ARG A 221 -40.87 -13.10 -5.23
C ARG A 221 -39.95 -12.20 -4.39
N VAL A 222 -38.87 -11.72 -5.00
CA VAL A 222 -37.78 -10.97 -4.35
C VAL A 222 -38.27 -9.81 -3.49
N ASN A 223 -39.22 -9.00 -3.95
CA ASN A 223 -39.67 -7.82 -3.20
C ASN A 223 -40.33 -8.17 -1.86
N ARG A 224 -41.14 -9.24 -1.81
CA ARG A 224 -41.83 -9.67 -0.57
C ARG A 224 -40.85 -10.30 0.42
N ASP A 225 -39.92 -11.09 -0.09
CA ASP A 225 -38.97 -11.82 0.74
C ASP A 225 -37.93 -10.87 1.35
N ILE A 226 -37.55 -9.81 0.65
CA ILE A 226 -36.68 -8.74 1.18
C ILE A 226 -37.39 -7.93 2.28
N ASP A 227 -38.65 -7.54 2.09
CA ASP A 227 -39.40 -6.77 3.10
C ASP A 227 -39.53 -7.56 4.42
N THR A 228 -39.73 -8.87 4.33
CA THR A 228 -39.82 -9.76 5.51
C THR A 228 -38.47 -9.86 6.25
N ILE A 229 -37.36 -9.96 5.51
CA ILE A 229 -36.01 -10.01 6.12
C ILE A 229 -35.67 -8.69 6.82
N VAL A 230 -36.08 -7.55 6.25
CA VAL A 230 -35.83 -6.23 6.83
C VAL A 230 -36.59 -6.07 8.16
N GLN A 231 -37.85 -6.53 8.23
CA GLN A 231 -38.65 -6.46 9.46
C GLN A 231 -38.08 -7.35 10.58
N GLU A 232 -37.65 -8.58 10.27
CA GLU A 232 -37.19 -9.55 11.29
C GLU A 232 -35.76 -9.29 11.82
N VAL A 233 -34.96 -8.46 11.15
CA VAL A 233 -33.55 -8.23 11.52
C VAL A 233 -33.30 -6.85 12.16
N ILE A 234 -34.19 -5.89 11.96
CA ILE A 234 -33.96 -4.48 12.37
C ILE A 234 -34.84 -4.06 13.58
N GLU A 235 -35.84 -4.84 13.98
CA GLU A 235 -36.65 -4.56 15.18
C GLU A 235 -36.20 -5.31 16.44
#